data_AF-A0A6A3SC62-F1
#
_entry.id   AF-A0A6A3SC62-F1
#
_cell.length_a   1.000
_cell.length_b   1.000
_cell.length_c   1.000
_cell.angle_alpha   90.00
_cell.angle_beta   90.00
_cell.angle_gamma   90.00
#
_symmetry.space_group_name_H-M   'P 1'
#
loop_
_entity.id
_entity.type
_entity.pdbx_description
1 polymer ?
#
loop_
_entity_poly.entity_id
_entity_poly.type
_entity_poly.pdbx_seq_one_letter_code
_entity_poly.pdbx_strand_id
1 'polypeptide(L)'
;MMFPLPLDFFPPLRLSKQEAQSFLQWGDSLLQQTIDAYHREQFDTQETRERKWKPIKQRRDLTVYRRRKLKDDSDYKYLCTGRIDGTLDEVVVGRYADNTPDFRRISGVYRDDIVDCAVLGVIKKRSPEDPFFLSCFKWMTVESPGKGLVKNRDVCWYEQVGMTRDRNGKEIGYTLTESVELPTCPTFNECVRAKFSICYLYKRNKSGGVKVYMRAKNDAGGKVADWVADIKSAELWLRIEQAMPVAHAVVATALVEAGKHTVRPFITHKKCEVCHAK
;
A
#
# COMPACT_ATOMS: atom_id res chain seq x y z
N MET A 1 6.40 -13.41 -21.71
CA MET A 1 6.89 -13.91 -20.41
C MET A 1 5.81 -14.74 -19.72
N MET A 2 6.20 -15.76 -18.95
CA MET A 2 5.30 -16.55 -18.11
C MET A 2 5.40 -16.04 -16.66
N PHE A 3 4.26 -15.83 -16.02
CA PHE A 3 4.16 -15.43 -14.62
C PHE A 3 3.66 -16.62 -13.77
N PRO A 4 4.02 -16.71 -12.47
CA PRO A 4 4.91 -15.80 -11.75
C PRO A 4 6.38 -15.96 -12.17
N LEU A 5 7.15 -14.87 -12.10
CA LEU A 5 8.58 -14.87 -12.35
C LEU A 5 9.32 -15.69 -11.27
N PRO A 6 10.47 -16.32 -11.62
CA PRO A 6 11.39 -16.88 -10.64
C PRO A 6 11.78 -15.87 -9.57
N LEU A 7 12.07 -16.33 -8.34
CA LEU A 7 12.41 -15.44 -7.22
C LEU A 7 13.70 -14.64 -7.44
N ASP A 8 14.61 -15.15 -8.27
CA ASP A 8 15.90 -14.59 -8.63
C ASP A 8 15.89 -13.87 -10.00
N PHE A 9 14.70 -13.63 -10.57
CA PHE A 9 14.56 -12.97 -11.86
C PHE A 9 15.16 -11.55 -11.87
N PHE A 10 14.93 -10.78 -10.80
CA PHE A 10 15.48 -9.43 -10.67
C PHE A 10 16.88 -9.49 -10.04
N PRO A 11 17.90 -8.84 -10.65
CA PRO A 11 19.21 -8.74 -10.03
C PRO A 11 19.13 -8.07 -8.65
N PRO A 12 19.95 -8.49 -7.67
CA PRO A 12 19.95 -7.88 -6.34
C PRO A 12 20.20 -6.36 -6.41
N LEU A 13 19.31 -5.57 -5.81
CA LEU A 13 19.49 -4.12 -5.70
C LEU A 13 20.60 -3.80 -4.68
N ARG A 14 21.67 -3.17 -5.13
CA ARG A 14 22.78 -2.72 -4.28
C ARG A 14 22.79 -1.20 -4.23
N LEU A 15 22.55 -0.65 -3.04
CA LEU A 15 22.64 0.79 -2.78
C LEU A 15 23.86 1.06 -1.90
N SER A 16 24.55 2.16 -2.19
CA SER A 16 25.49 2.77 -1.25
C SER A 16 24.74 3.30 -0.02
N LYS A 17 25.49 3.53 1.07
CA LYS A 17 24.92 4.16 2.28
C LYS A 17 24.31 5.53 1.99
N GLN A 18 24.91 6.29 1.08
CA GLN A 18 24.43 7.62 0.70
C GLN A 18 23.11 7.53 -0.08
N GLU A 19 23.02 6.65 -1.08
CA GLU A 19 21.77 6.46 -1.84
C GLU A 19 20.65 5.98 -0.92
N ALA A 20 20.92 5.01 -0.06
CA ALA A 20 19.96 4.53 0.93
C ALA A 20 19.44 5.67 1.82
N GLN A 21 20.34 6.53 2.32
CA GLN A 21 19.97 7.68 3.14
C GLN A 21 19.15 8.73 2.36
N SER A 22 19.48 8.96 1.08
CA SER A 22 18.72 9.87 0.22
C SER A 22 17.29 9.40 -0.01
N PHE A 23 17.06 8.10 -0.21
CA PHE A 23 15.70 7.55 -0.32
C PHE A 23 14.90 7.69 0.98
N LEU A 24 15.53 7.48 2.14
CA LEU A 24 14.89 7.70 3.44
C LEU A 24 14.45 9.16 3.62
N GLN A 25 15.35 10.12 3.38
CA GLN A 25 15.06 11.55 3.49
C GLN A 25 14.00 12.02 2.48
N TRP A 26 14.04 11.49 1.26
CA TRP A 26 13.04 11.79 0.25
C TRP A 26 11.66 11.32 0.68
N GLY A 27 11.58 10.10 1.21
CA GLY A 27 10.34 9.56 1.73
C GLY A 27 9.77 10.37 2.91
N ASP A 28 10.62 10.78 3.85
CA ASP A 28 10.23 11.65 4.96
C ASP A 28 9.69 13.00 4.47
N SER A 29 10.29 13.58 3.42
CA SER A 29 9.82 14.82 2.79
C SER A 29 8.44 14.66 2.16
N LEU A 30 8.21 13.57 1.40
CA LEU A 30 6.90 13.29 0.79
C LEU A 30 5.81 13.06 1.84
N LEU A 31 6.15 12.36 2.93
CA LEU A 31 5.26 12.16 4.07
C LEU A 31 4.91 13.50 4.71
N GLN A 32 5.90 14.35 5.02
CA GLN A 32 5.69 15.64 5.65
C GLN A 32 4.82 16.57 4.81
N GLN A 33 5.06 16.63 3.50
CA GLN A 33 4.21 17.38 2.55
C GLN A 33 2.75 16.93 2.59
N THR A 34 2.51 15.62 2.73
CA THR A 34 1.17 15.04 2.80
C THR A 34 0.50 15.35 4.15
N ILE A 35 1.24 15.28 5.25
CA ILE A 35 0.76 15.66 6.59
C ILE A 35 0.39 17.14 6.63
N ASP A 36 1.21 18.02 6.07
CA ASP A 36 0.92 19.45 6.02
C ASP A 36 -0.30 19.74 5.14
N ALA A 37 -0.47 19.02 4.03
CA ALA A 37 -1.69 19.12 3.21
C ALA A 37 -2.94 18.67 3.97
N TYR A 38 -2.88 17.52 4.66
CA TYR A 38 -3.95 17.06 5.52
C TYR A 38 -4.32 18.11 6.58
N HIS A 39 -3.33 18.73 7.23
CA HIS A 39 -3.58 19.75 8.25
C HIS A 39 -4.20 21.04 7.70
N ARG A 40 -3.87 21.43 6.47
CA ARG A 40 -4.52 22.58 5.81
C ARG A 40 -5.95 22.25 5.40
N GLU A 41 -6.14 21.08 4.78
CA GLU A 41 -7.41 20.73 4.13
C GLU A 41 -8.48 20.21 5.10
N GLN A 42 -8.09 19.72 6.30
CA GLN A 42 -9.06 19.26 7.30
C GLN A 42 -10.02 20.37 7.80
N PHE A 43 -9.67 21.64 7.58
CA PHE A 43 -10.48 22.81 7.94
C PHE A 43 -11.17 23.46 6.73
N ASP A 44 -11.05 22.90 5.53
CA ASP A 44 -11.77 23.40 4.36
C ASP A 44 -13.28 23.30 4.61
N THR A 45 -14.03 24.38 4.30
CA THR A 45 -15.48 24.32 4.26
C THR A 45 -15.95 23.37 3.16
N GLN A 46 -17.20 22.90 3.23
CA GLN A 46 -17.78 22.08 2.17
C GLN A 46 -17.70 22.78 0.80
N GLU A 47 -18.02 24.07 0.74
CA GLU A 47 -17.94 24.86 -0.48
C GLU A 47 -16.51 24.92 -1.03
N THR A 48 -15.51 25.20 -0.17
CA THR A 48 -14.10 25.20 -0.57
C THR A 48 -13.67 23.83 -1.11
N ARG A 49 -14.12 22.75 -0.47
CA ARG A 49 -13.81 21.38 -0.91
C ARG A 49 -14.42 21.08 -2.27
N GLU A 50 -15.68 21.42 -2.50
CA GLU A 50 -16.40 21.17 -3.77
C GLU A 50 -15.85 21.98 -4.94
N ARG A 51 -15.33 23.20 -4.66
CA ARG A 51 -14.60 24.02 -5.63
C ARG A 51 -13.27 23.39 -6.06
N LYS A 52 -12.57 22.71 -5.15
CA LYS A 52 -11.27 22.06 -5.41
C LYS A 52 -11.42 20.64 -5.99
N TRP A 53 -12.43 19.90 -5.55
CA TRP A 53 -12.54 18.46 -5.72
C TRP A 53 -13.89 18.04 -6.28
N LYS A 54 -13.88 17.23 -7.34
CA LYS A 54 -15.07 16.56 -7.90
C LYS A 54 -15.09 15.10 -7.43
N PRO A 55 -16.14 14.62 -6.74
CA PRO A 55 -16.26 13.20 -6.42
C PRO A 55 -16.34 12.37 -7.70
N ILE A 56 -15.61 11.26 -7.76
CA ILE A 56 -15.59 10.36 -8.93
C ILE A 56 -16.01 8.93 -8.61
N LYS A 57 -15.81 8.47 -7.36
CA LYS A 57 -16.29 7.15 -6.92
C LYS A 57 -16.40 7.13 -5.39
N GLN A 58 -17.44 6.47 -4.90
CA GLN A 58 -17.60 6.17 -3.48
C GLN A 58 -17.79 4.66 -3.33
N ARG A 59 -17.19 4.09 -2.27
CA ARG A 59 -17.41 2.71 -1.88
C ARG A 59 -17.38 2.66 -0.36
N ARG A 60 -18.51 2.22 0.23
CA ARG A 60 -18.74 2.29 1.68
C ARG A 60 -18.46 3.72 2.19
N ASP A 61 -17.67 3.83 3.25
CA ASP A 61 -17.30 5.09 3.90
C ASP A 61 -16.11 5.80 3.23
N LEU A 62 -15.58 5.30 2.11
CA LEU A 62 -14.47 5.90 1.36
C LEU A 62 -14.97 6.61 0.10
N THR A 63 -14.49 7.83 -0.13
CA THR A 63 -14.76 8.59 -1.37
C THR A 63 -13.47 9.05 -2.02
N VAL A 64 -13.36 8.78 -3.32
CA VAL A 64 -12.30 9.32 -4.17
C VAL A 64 -12.82 10.53 -4.93
N TYR A 65 -11.99 11.57 -4.92
CA TYR A 65 -12.18 12.80 -5.64
C TYR A 65 -11.08 13.00 -6.66
N ARG A 66 -11.43 13.63 -7.77
CA ARG A 66 -10.50 14.18 -8.76
C ARG A 66 -10.43 15.67 -8.58
N ARG A 67 -9.22 16.22 -8.68
CA ARG A 67 -9.05 17.68 -8.65
C ARG A 67 -9.78 18.33 -9.83
N ARG A 68 -10.45 19.45 -9.58
CA ARG A 68 -10.94 20.32 -10.64
C ARG A 68 -9.74 21.11 -11.19
N LYS A 69 -9.65 21.28 -12.51
CA LYS A 69 -8.61 22.10 -13.13
C LYS A 69 -8.78 23.54 -12.64
N LEU A 70 -7.96 23.93 -11.67
CA LEU A 70 -7.69 25.33 -11.35
C LEU A 70 -6.37 25.67 -12.04
N LYS A 71 -6.12 26.94 -12.35
CA LYS A 71 -4.92 27.42 -13.06
C LYS A 71 -3.57 26.99 -12.44
N ASP A 72 -3.59 26.33 -11.28
CA ASP A 72 -2.43 25.83 -10.56
C ASP A 72 -2.06 24.40 -10.97
N ASP A 73 -0.79 24.24 -11.30
CA ASP A 73 -0.12 22.98 -11.59
C ASP A 73 0.16 22.21 -10.29
N SER A 74 -0.91 21.80 -9.60
CA SER A 74 -0.70 21.06 -8.37
C SER A 74 -0.29 19.61 -8.66
N ASP A 75 0.80 19.19 -8.01
CA ASP A 75 1.41 17.86 -8.11
C ASP A 75 0.51 16.64 -7.82
N TYR A 76 -0.75 16.83 -7.37
CA TYR A 76 -1.64 15.73 -6.99
C TYR A 76 -3.02 15.87 -7.66
N LYS A 77 -3.43 14.79 -8.34
CA LYS A 77 -4.66 14.70 -9.16
C LYS A 77 -5.84 14.12 -8.38
N TYR A 78 -5.59 13.26 -7.39
CA TYR A 78 -6.62 12.55 -6.63
C TYR A 78 -6.50 12.76 -5.13
N LEU A 79 -7.65 12.72 -4.47
CA LEU A 79 -7.83 12.71 -3.03
C LEU A 79 -8.72 11.52 -2.68
N CYS A 80 -8.36 10.70 -1.70
CA CYS A 80 -9.28 9.74 -1.09
C CYS A 80 -9.43 10.08 0.38
N THR A 81 -10.68 10.22 0.84
CA THR A 81 -10.97 10.43 2.26
C THR A 81 -12.10 9.53 2.70
N GLY A 82 -12.12 9.21 3.99
CA GLY A 82 -13.19 8.43 4.56
C GLY A 82 -12.77 7.67 5.80
N ARG A 83 -13.44 6.54 6.03
CA ARG A 83 -13.18 5.65 7.15
C ARG A 83 -13.15 4.20 6.69
N ILE A 84 -12.33 3.41 7.35
CA ILE A 84 -12.33 1.94 7.28
C ILE A 84 -12.45 1.38 8.70
N ASP A 85 -12.91 0.14 8.81
CA ASP A 85 -13.00 -0.57 10.09
C ASP A 85 -11.63 -1.01 10.61
N GLY A 86 -11.60 -1.47 11.86
CA GLY A 86 -10.41 -1.97 12.55
C GLY A 86 -9.53 -0.90 13.18
N THR A 87 -8.28 -1.25 13.41
CA THR A 87 -7.32 -0.47 14.19
C THR A 87 -6.19 0.07 13.32
N LEU A 88 -5.52 1.11 13.83
CA LEU A 88 -4.38 1.72 13.14
C LEU A 88 -3.27 0.69 12.90
N ASP A 89 -2.98 -0.12 13.91
CA ASP A 89 -1.97 -1.16 13.92
C ASP A 89 -2.27 -2.23 12.85
N GLU A 90 -3.52 -2.68 12.75
CA GLU A 90 -3.95 -3.64 11.72
C GLU A 90 -3.72 -3.10 10.30
N VAL A 91 -4.07 -1.83 10.05
CA VAL A 91 -3.82 -1.21 8.72
C VAL A 91 -2.33 -1.25 8.37
N VAL A 92 -1.47 -0.83 9.31
CA VAL A 92 -0.03 -0.71 9.05
C VAL A 92 0.62 -2.09 8.93
N VAL A 93 0.23 -3.06 9.78
CA VAL A 93 0.68 -4.47 9.68
C VAL A 93 0.27 -5.09 8.36
N GLY A 94 -0.97 -4.87 7.90
CA GLY A 94 -1.44 -5.39 6.63
C GLY A 94 -0.70 -4.83 5.42
N ARG A 95 0.05 -3.72 5.56
CA ARG A 95 0.86 -3.15 4.48
C ARG A 95 2.33 -3.60 4.51
N TYR A 96 2.79 -4.18 5.61
CA TYR A 96 4.17 -4.60 5.79
C TYR A 96 4.48 -5.88 4.98
N ALA A 97 5.47 -5.82 4.10
CA ALA A 97 6.06 -6.99 3.46
C ALA A 97 7.48 -6.68 2.99
N ASP A 98 8.49 -7.30 3.60
CA ASP A 98 9.92 -7.08 3.34
C ASP A 98 10.57 -8.20 2.50
N ASN A 99 9.77 -9.16 2.03
CA ASN A 99 10.19 -10.26 1.17
C ASN A 99 9.10 -10.63 0.14
N THR A 100 9.51 -11.23 -0.98
CA THR A 100 8.61 -11.57 -2.10
C THR A 100 7.51 -12.58 -1.73
N PRO A 101 7.77 -13.68 -1.01
CA PRO A 101 6.70 -14.61 -0.61
C PRO A 101 5.56 -13.94 0.17
N ASP A 102 5.89 -13.12 1.17
CA ASP A 102 4.87 -12.40 1.96
C ASP A 102 4.16 -11.34 1.12
N PHE A 103 4.90 -10.62 0.27
CA PHE A 103 4.30 -9.62 -0.60
C PHE A 103 3.33 -10.23 -1.62
N ARG A 104 3.64 -11.42 -2.15
CA ARG A 104 2.73 -12.19 -3.02
C ARG A 104 1.45 -12.60 -2.29
N ARG A 105 1.56 -13.14 -1.06
CA ARG A 105 0.40 -13.52 -0.23
C ARG A 105 -0.51 -12.33 0.07
N ILE A 106 0.07 -11.23 0.56
CA ILE A 106 -0.65 -10.00 0.88
C ILE A 106 -1.31 -9.44 -0.39
N SER A 107 -0.59 -9.41 -1.51
CA SER A 107 -1.13 -8.90 -2.78
C SER A 107 -2.31 -9.74 -3.30
N GLY A 108 -2.26 -11.06 -3.15
CA GLY A 108 -3.36 -11.95 -3.56
C GLY A 108 -4.66 -11.73 -2.76
N VAL A 109 -4.57 -11.23 -1.52
CA VAL A 109 -5.75 -10.83 -0.73
C VAL A 109 -6.15 -9.39 -1.05
N TYR A 110 -5.18 -8.50 -1.26
CA TYR A 110 -5.42 -7.07 -1.46
C TYR A 110 -6.05 -6.73 -2.81
N ARG A 111 -5.80 -7.53 -3.85
CA ARG A 111 -6.23 -7.24 -5.21
C ARG A 111 -6.51 -8.49 -6.03
N ASP A 112 -7.49 -8.34 -6.91
CA ASP A 112 -8.06 -9.36 -7.79
C ASP A 112 -7.36 -9.44 -9.16
N ASP A 113 -6.77 -8.33 -9.60
CA ASP A 113 -6.12 -8.14 -10.90
C ASP A 113 -4.59 -8.31 -10.86
N ILE A 114 -4.06 -8.93 -9.81
CA ILE A 114 -2.61 -9.18 -9.68
C ILE A 114 -2.14 -10.27 -10.64
N VAL A 115 -1.10 -9.99 -11.41
CA VAL A 115 -0.42 -10.98 -12.26
C VAL A 115 0.80 -11.54 -11.55
N ASP A 116 1.67 -10.65 -11.05
CA ASP A 116 2.83 -11.01 -10.23
C ASP A 116 3.36 -9.79 -9.47
N CYS A 117 4.15 -10.02 -8.43
CA CYS A 117 4.84 -8.99 -7.69
C CYS A 117 6.10 -9.51 -6.99
N ALA A 118 7.05 -8.61 -6.74
CA ALA A 118 8.31 -8.90 -6.07
C ALA A 118 8.75 -7.74 -5.18
N VAL A 119 9.48 -8.07 -4.10
CA VAL A 119 10.30 -7.12 -3.36
C VAL A 119 11.68 -7.11 -4.01
N LEU A 120 12.13 -5.94 -4.46
CA LEU A 120 13.38 -5.77 -5.22
C LEU A 120 14.58 -5.47 -4.31
N GLY A 121 14.33 -4.91 -3.13
CA GLY A 121 15.37 -4.58 -2.15
C GLY A 121 14.78 -3.90 -0.92
N VAL A 122 15.46 -4.02 0.22
CA VAL A 122 15.04 -3.42 1.49
C VAL A 122 16.16 -2.51 1.99
N ILE A 123 15.82 -1.26 2.28
CA ILE A 123 16.75 -0.30 2.90
C ILE A 123 16.75 -0.50 4.42
N LYS A 124 15.56 -0.52 5.02
CA LYS A 124 15.39 -0.64 6.47
C LYS A 124 14.08 -1.38 6.77
N LYS A 125 14.15 -2.27 7.75
CA LYS A 125 13.04 -3.09 8.23
C LYS A 125 12.73 -2.76 9.69
N ARG A 126 11.61 -3.30 10.18
CA ARG A 126 11.17 -3.11 11.56
C ARG A 126 12.22 -3.54 12.58
N SER A 127 12.23 -2.88 13.72
CA SER A 127 13.04 -3.22 14.90
C SER A 127 12.16 -3.19 16.15
N PRO A 128 12.64 -3.64 17.32
CA PRO A 128 11.90 -3.51 18.58
C PRO A 128 11.48 -2.07 18.90
N GLU A 129 12.30 -1.09 18.53
CA GLU A 129 12.06 0.35 18.76
C GLU A 129 11.11 0.95 17.71
N ASP A 130 11.05 0.35 16.53
CA ASP A 130 10.22 0.80 15.41
C ASP A 130 9.53 -0.41 14.72
N PRO A 131 8.48 -0.98 15.35
CA PRO A 131 7.95 -2.29 14.99
C PRO A 131 7.16 -2.31 13.68
N PHE A 132 6.82 -1.15 13.14
CA PHE A 132 6.01 -1.00 11.93
C PHE A 132 6.80 -0.50 10.72
N PHE A 133 8.04 -0.04 10.89
CA PHE A 133 8.75 0.65 9.83
C PHE A 133 9.29 -0.27 8.76
N LEU A 134 9.07 0.12 7.52
CA LEU A 134 9.63 -0.51 6.34
C LEU A 134 10.00 0.59 5.34
N SER A 135 11.18 0.48 4.75
CA SER A 135 11.63 1.25 3.59
C SER A 135 12.23 0.27 2.59
N CYS A 136 11.60 0.15 1.42
CA CYS A 136 11.93 -0.89 0.44
C CYS A 136 11.57 -0.49 -1.00
N PHE A 137 11.96 -1.33 -1.94
CA PHE A 137 11.60 -1.23 -3.36
C PHE A 137 10.78 -2.44 -3.76
N LYS A 138 9.73 -2.20 -4.53
CA LYS A 138 8.79 -3.22 -4.96
C LYS A 138 8.45 -3.06 -6.43
N TRP A 139 8.05 -4.18 -7.01
CA TRP A 139 7.54 -4.24 -8.37
C TRP A 139 6.28 -5.10 -8.43
N MET A 140 5.43 -4.79 -9.39
CA MET A 140 4.18 -5.51 -9.61
C MET A 140 3.70 -5.34 -11.05
N THR A 141 3.13 -6.42 -11.60
CA THR A 141 2.35 -6.41 -12.84
C THR A 141 0.90 -6.73 -12.58
N VAL A 142 0.00 -6.06 -13.30
CA VAL A 142 -1.44 -6.13 -13.08
C VAL A 142 -2.16 -6.30 -14.42
N GLU A 143 -3.28 -7.00 -14.39
CA GLU A 143 -4.09 -7.19 -15.58
C GLU A 143 -4.71 -5.86 -16.01
N SER A 144 -4.59 -5.58 -17.31
CA SER A 144 -5.27 -4.45 -17.93
C SER A 144 -6.68 -4.84 -18.38
N PRO A 145 -7.63 -3.88 -18.40
CA PRO A 145 -8.94 -4.12 -18.99
C PRO A 145 -8.83 -4.57 -20.45
N GLY A 146 -9.79 -5.37 -20.93
CA GLY A 146 -9.88 -5.75 -22.34
C GLY A 146 -9.33 -7.13 -22.70
N LYS A 147 -9.19 -8.05 -21.72
CA LYS A 147 -8.91 -9.48 -21.93
C LYS A 147 -7.77 -9.75 -22.93
N GLY A 148 -6.62 -9.10 -22.74
CA GLY A 148 -5.43 -9.29 -23.58
C GLY A 148 -5.30 -8.34 -24.78
N LEU A 149 -6.33 -7.56 -25.11
CA LEU A 149 -6.24 -6.52 -26.15
C LEU A 149 -5.40 -5.32 -25.73
N VAL A 150 -5.33 -5.08 -24.42
CA VAL A 150 -4.54 -4.00 -23.84
C VAL A 150 -3.42 -4.63 -23.03
N LYS A 151 -2.18 -4.25 -23.32
CA LYS A 151 -1.00 -4.70 -22.57
C LYS A 151 -1.20 -4.46 -21.07
N ASN A 152 -0.75 -5.42 -20.26
CA ASN A 152 -0.73 -5.30 -18.80
C ASN A 152 0.11 -4.10 -18.35
N ARG A 153 -0.15 -3.59 -17.15
CA ARG A 153 0.67 -2.53 -16.57
C ARG A 153 1.62 -3.11 -15.56
N ASP A 154 2.86 -2.68 -15.60
CA ASP A 154 3.81 -2.92 -14.53
C ASP A 154 4.20 -1.60 -13.84
N VAL A 155 4.56 -1.66 -12.57
CA VAL A 155 5.06 -0.52 -11.80
C VAL A 155 6.24 -0.94 -10.94
N CYS A 156 7.26 -0.09 -10.90
CA CYS A 156 8.39 -0.18 -9.99
C CYS A 156 8.36 1.04 -9.07
N TRP A 157 8.47 0.84 -7.76
CA TRP A 157 8.36 1.93 -6.78
C TRP A 157 9.23 1.74 -5.55
N TYR A 158 9.53 2.87 -4.91
CA TYR A 158 9.99 2.99 -3.55
C TYR A 158 8.78 3.06 -2.61
N GLU A 159 8.79 2.31 -1.52
CA GLU A 159 7.72 2.27 -0.52
C GLU A 159 8.28 2.56 0.87
N GLN A 160 7.56 3.39 1.62
CA GLN A 160 7.69 3.45 3.07
C GLN A 160 6.36 3.17 3.76
N VAL A 161 6.43 2.38 4.81
CA VAL A 161 5.31 2.09 5.72
C VAL A 161 5.81 2.37 7.13
N GLY A 162 4.97 2.94 7.98
CA GLY A 162 5.34 3.16 9.37
C GLY A 162 4.29 3.90 10.17
N MET A 163 4.70 4.32 11.36
CA MET A 163 3.95 5.22 12.22
C MET A 163 4.79 6.45 12.55
N THR A 164 4.13 7.59 12.67
CA THR A 164 4.72 8.85 13.09
C THR A 164 3.74 9.59 14.00
N ARG A 165 4.10 10.79 14.46
CA ARG A 165 3.23 11.66 15.25
C ARG A 165 3.08 13.01 14.53
N ASP A 166 1.86 13.57 14.57
CA ASP A 166 1.68 14.95 14.16
C ASP A 166 2.24 15.94 15.19
N ARG A 167 2.17 17.23 14.85
CA ARG A 167 2.62 18.34 15.71
C ARG A 167 1.92 18.38 17.07
N ASN A 168 0.78 17.70 17.23
CA ASN A 168 0.03 17.60 18.48
C ASN A 168 0.29 16.27 19.21
N GLY A 169 1.30 15.49 18.77
CA GLY A 169 1.66 14.20 19.36
C GLY A 169 0.73 13.04 19.00
N LYS A 170 -0.29 13.27 18.15
CA LYS A 170 -1.24 12.21 17.78
C LYS A 170 -0.64 11.30 16.72
N GLU A 171 -0.79 9.99 16.95
CA GLU A 171 -0.30 8.96 16.04
C GLU A 171 -0.95 9.03 14.65
N ILE A 172 -0.11 8.87 13.65
CA ILE A 172 -0.45 8.75 12.24
C ILE A 172 0.28 7.52 11.71
N GLY A 173 -0.47 6.52 11.26
CA GLY A 173 0.07 5.46 10.41
C GLY A 173 0.16 5.98 8.97
N TYR A 174 1.10 5.48 8.19
CA TYR A 174 1.22 5.91 6.79
C TYR A 174 1.68 4.80 5.85
N THR A 175 1.36 5.00 4.57
CA THR A 175 1.95 4.25 3.47
C THR A 175 2.26 5.23 2.35
N LEU A 176 3.54 5.39 2.06
CA LEU A 176 4.06 6.18 0.96
C LEU A 176 4.49 5.22 -0.15
N THR A 177 4.18 5.58 -1.39
CA THR A 177 4.49 4.78 -2.57
C THR A 177 4.82 5.73 -3.71
N GLU A 178 6.07 5.70 -4.17
CA GLU A 178 6.58 6.63 -5.19
C GLU A 178 7.32 5.86 -6.28
N SER A 179 6.89 6.01 -7.53
CA SER A 179 7.52 5.32 -8.65
C SER A 179 8.97 5.74 -8.83
N VAL A 180 9.83 4.77 -9.11
CA VAL A 180 11.27 4.98 -9.34
C VAL A 180 11.71 4.22 -10.58
N GLU A 181 12.86 4.61 -11.11
CA GLU A 181 13.55 3.89 -12.16
C GLU A 181 14.77 3.20 -11.53
N LEU A 182 14.82 1.88 -11.62
CA LEU A 182 15.93 1.08 -11.12
C LEU A 182 16.57 0.35 -12.30
N PRO A 183 17.91 0.37 -12.43
CA PRO A 183 18.61 -0.42 -13.44
C PRO A 183 18.32 -1.92 -13.32
N THR A 184 18.06 -2.40 -12.10
CA THR A 184 17.72 -3.80 -11.81
C THR A 184 16.26 -4.15 -12.13
N CYS A 185 15.42 -3.18 -12.53
CA CYS A 185 14.03 -3.39 -12.91
C CYS A 185 13.70 -2.67 -14.24
N PRO A 186 14.24 -3.16 -15.37
CA PRO A 186 14.01 -2.56 -16.69
C PRO A 186 12.54 -2.69 -17.12
N THR A 187 12.17 -2.03 -18.21
CA THR A 187 10.84 -2.15 -18.81
C THR A 187 10.67 -3.49 -19.51
N PHE A 188 9.46 -4.06 -19.43
CA PHE A 188 9.09 -5.31 -20.09
C PHE A 188 8.36 -5.02 -21.41
N ASN A 189 8.65 -5.76 -22.48
CA ASN A 189 7.99 -5.55 -23.77
C ASN A 189 6.49 -5.90 -23.74
N GLU A 190 6.11 -6.84 -22.87
CA GLU A 190 4.76 -7.34 -22.67
C GLU A 190 3.89 -6.41 -21.83
N CYS A 191 4.50 -5.46 -21.11
CA CYS A 191 3.82 -4.53 -20.23
C CYS A 191 4.03 -3.07 -20.65
N VAL A 192 3.18 -2.19 -20.13
CA VAL A 192 3.38 -0.74 -20.18
C VAL A 192 3.73 -0.28 -18.77
N ARG A 193 4.87 0.38 -18.61
CA ARG A 193 5.31 0.94 -17.32
C ARG A 193 4.41 2.10 -16.93
N ALA A 194 3.61 1.92 -15.89
CA ALA A 194 2.86 2.99 -15.25
C ALA A 194 3.69 3.64 -14.13
N LYS A 195 3.33 4.88 -13.78
CA LYS A 195 3.94 5.63 -12.67
C LYS A 195 2.87 6.16 -11.73
N PHE A 196 3.15 6.15 -10.43
CA PHE A 196 2.30 6.79 -9.44
C PHE A 196 3.13 7.42 -8.31
N SER A 197 2.49 8.39 -7.65
CA SER A 197 2.94 8.99 -6.40
C SER A 197 1.74 8.99 -5.48
N ILE A 198 1.82 8.32 -4.34
CA ILE A 198 0.70 8.05 -3.44
C ILE A 198 1.18 8.15 -2.01
N CYS A 199 0.43 8.86 -1.16
CA CYS A 199 0.66 8.82 0.28
C CYS A 199 -0.67 8.71 1.02
N TYR A 200 -0.86 7.60 1.71
CA TYR A 200 -1.97 7.39 2.65
C TYR A 200 -1.53 7.78 4.06
N LEU A 201 -2.41 8.50 4.75
CA LEU A 201 -2.37 8.76 6.18
C LEU A 201 -3.56 8.09 6.85
N TYR A 202 -3.29 7.43 7.97
CA TYR A 202 -4.24 6.68 8.77
C TYR A 202 -4.27 7.26 10.18
N LYS A 203 -5.47 7.59 10.69
CA LYS A 203 -5.62 8.15 12.04
C LYS A 203 -6.71 7.42 12.81
N ARG A 204 -6.47 7.13 14.10
CA ARG A 204 -7.51 6.62 14.99
C ARG A 204 -8.72 7.57 14.98
N ASN A 205 -9.91 6.99 14.76
CA ASN A 205 -11.17 7.72 14.80
C ASN A 205 -11.81 7.61 16.20
N LYS A 206 -12.32 8.72 16.75
CA LYS A 206 -12.93 8.74 18.09
C LYS A 206 -14.19 7.86 18.17
N SER A 207 -14.92 7.74 17.08
CA SER A 207 -16.14 6.90 16.99
C SER A 207 -15.87 5.48 16.47
N GLY A 208 -14.62 5.00 16.57
CA GLY A 208 -14.22 3.68 16.07
C GLY A 208 -13.80 3.67 14.60
N GLY A 209 -12.95 2.71 14.25
CA GLY A 209 -12.31 2.59 12.94
C GLY A 209 -11.11 3.53 12.75
N VAL A 210 -10.65 3.59 11.51
CA VAL A 210 -9.49 4.36 11.07
C VAL A 210 -9.92 5.38 10.01
N LYS A 211 -9.66 6.66 10.26
CA LYS A 211 -9.81 7.71 9.26
C LYS A 211 -8.70 7.59 8.23
N VAL A 212 -9.07 7.65 6.96
CA VAL A 212 -8.16 7.61 5.82
C VAL A 212 -8.12 8.99 5.17
N TYR A 213 -6.93 9.47 4.87
CA TYR A 213 -6.67 10.59 3.98
C TYR A 213 -5.55 10.18 3.03
N MET A 214 -5.71 10.42 1.73
CA MET A 214 -4.71 10.06 0.74
C MET A 214 -4.62 11.10 -0.36
N ARG A 215 -3.40 11.43 -0.78
CA ARG A 215 -3.14 12.20 -2.00
C ARG A 215 -2.39 11.34 -3.00
N ALA A 216 -2.79 11.43 -4.27
CA ALA A 216 -2.11 10.71 -5.33
C ALA A 216 -2.08 11.44 -6.68
N LYS A 217 -1.10 11.07 -7.50
CA LYS A 217 -1.12 11.20 -8.96
C LYS A 217 -0.80 9.84 -9.58
N ASN A 218 -1.34 9.57 -10.75
CA ASN A 218 -0.95 8.43 -11.54
C ASN A 218 -0.88 8.78 -13.02
N ASP A 219 0.01 8.07 -13.70
CA ASP A 219 0.15 8.00 -15.13
C ASP A 219 0.10 6.51 -15.51
N ALA A 220 -0.96 6.14 -16.23
CA ALA A 220 -1.17 4.75 -16.66
C ALA A 220 -0.22 4.33 -17.79
N GLY A 221 0.51 5.28 -18.39
CA GLY A 221 1.29 5.10 -19.60
C GLY A 221 0.43 4.81 -20.83
N GLY A 222 1.01 5.01 -22.01
CA GLY A 222 0.34 4.78 -23.30
C GLY A 222 -0.84 5.73 -23.54
N LYS A 223 -1.73 5.36 -24.47
CA LYS A 223 -2.89 6.17 -24.87
C LYS A 223 -4.14 5.69 -24.13
N VAL A 224 -4.42 6.24 -22.96
CA VAL A 224 -5.62 5.96 -22.17
C VAL A 224 -6.47 7.23 -22.09
N ALA A 225 -7.77 7.13 -22.37
CA ALA A 225 -8.68 8.27 -22.25
C ALA A 225 -8.79 8.72 -20.77
N ASP A 226 -8.78 10.04 -20.54
CA ASP A 226 -8.75 10.63 -19.19
C ASP A 226 -9.83 10.09 -18.25
N TRP A 227 -11.06 9.95 -18.74
CA TRP A 227 -12.18 9.46 -17.93
C TRP A 227 -12.02 7.99 -17.53
N VAL A 228 -11.42 7.16 -18.40
CA VAL A 228 -11.10 5.75 -18.10
C VAL A 228 -10.00 5.70 -17.05
N ALA A 229 -8.96 6.51 -17.22
CA ALA A 229 -7.89 6.64 -16.25
C ALA A 229 -8.46 7.02 -14.88
N ASP A 230 -9.34 8.02 -14.79
CA ASP A 230 -9.95 8.45 -13.54
C ASP A 230 -10.76 7.35 -12.83
N ILE A 231 -11.58 6.59 -13.58
CA ILE A 231 -12.36 5.48 -13.00
C ILE A 231 -11.43 4.40 -12.45
N LYS A 232 -10.38 4.04 -13.20
CA LYS A 232 -9.42 3.01 -12.80
C LYS A 232 -8.53 3.47 -11.64
N SER A 233 -8.12 4.73 -11.62
CA SER A 233 -7.45 5.34 -10.47
C SER A 233 -8.33 5.27 -9.24
N ALA A 234 -9.61 5.60 -9.35
CA ALA A 234 -10.52 5.54 -8.22
C ALA A 234 -10.68 4.12 -7.66
N GLU A 235 -10.74 3.11 -8.52
CA GLU A 235 -10.73 1.70 -8.09
C GLU A 235 -9.45 1.35 -7.32
N LEU A 236 -8.29 1.75 -7.84
CA LEU A 236 -7.01 1.53 -7.18
C LEU A 236 -6.94 2.19 -5.79
N TRP A 237 -7.45 3.42 -5.67
CA TRP A 237 -7.42 4.19 -4.42
C TRP A 237 -8.41 3.70 -3.36
N LEU A 238 -9.50 3.05 -3.77
CA LEU A 238 -10.49 2.48 -2.86
C LEU A 238 -10.06 1.12 -2.28
N ARG A 239 -9.03 0.47 -2.84
CA ARG A 239 -8.54 -0.84 -2.37
C ARG A 239 -8.04 -0.84 -0.94
N ILE A 240 -7.78 0.32 -0.33
CA ILE A 240 -7.43 0.41 1.08
C ILE A 240 -8.52 -0.19 2.00
N GLU A 241 -9.76 -0.34 1.53
CA GLU A 241 -10.79 -1.10 2.24
C GLU A 241 -10.43 -2.57 2.50
N GLN A 242 -9.47 -3.14 1.75
CA GLN A 242 -8.97 -4.49 1.92
C GLN A 242 -7.92 -4.59 3.04
N ALA A 243 -7.57 -3.49 3.71
CA ALA A 243 -6.59 -3.48 4.78
C ALA A 243 -6.91 -4.50 5.89
N MET A 244 -8.19 -4.62 6.30
CA MET A 244 -8.59 -5.54 7.36
C MET A 244 -8.51 -7.03 6.95
N PRO A 245 -9.09 -7.45 5.80
CA PRO A 245 -8.88 -8.80 5.28
C PRO A 245 -7.40 -9.18 5.17
N VAL A 246 -6.55 -8.26 4.70
CA VAL A 246 -5.11 -8.51 4.58
C VAL A 246 -4.47 -8.66 5.97
N ALA A 247 -4.75 -7.75 6.91
CA ALA A 247 -4.22 -7.83 8.27
C ALA A 247 -4.60 -9.15 8.95
N HIS A 248 -5.87 -9.56 8.83
CA HIS A 248 -6.35 -10.84 9.36
C HIS A 248 -5.66 -12.03 8.69
N ALA A 249 -5.43 -11.99 7.37
CA ALA A 249 -4.70 -13.03 6.66
C ALA A 249 -3.24 -13.14 7.12
N VAL A 250 -2.57 -12.01 7.39
CA VAL A 250 -1.20 -11.97 7.94
C VAL A 250 -1.18 -12.60 9.34
N VAL A 251 -2.10 -12.20 10.22
CA VAL A 251 -2.21 -12.75 11.58
C VAL A 251 -2.52 -14.26 11.54
N ALA A 252 -3.48 -14.67 10.72
CA ALA A 252 -3.82 -16.08 10.56
C ALA A 252 -2.64 -16.90 10.05
N THR A 253 -1.87 -16.38 9.08
CA THR A 253 -0.65 -17.04 8.59
C THR A 253 0.37 -17.21 9.71
N ALA A 254 0.61 -16.16 10.51
CA ALA A 254 1.54 -16.23 11.64
C ALA A 254 1.10 -17.25 12.71
N LEU A 255 -0.21 -17.31 13.01
CA LEU A 255 -0.77 -18.29 13.94
C LEU A 255 -0.62 -19.72 13.43
N VAL A 256 -0.86 -19.95 12.14
CA VAL A 256 -0.67 -21.27 11.50
C VAL A 256 0.79 -21.70 11.58
N GLU A 257 1.74 -20.82 11.26
CA GLU A 257 3.17 -21.11 11.37
C GLU A 257 3.59 -21.43 12.81
N ALA A 258 3.14 -20.64 13.79
CA ALA A 258 3.39 -20.91 15.21
C ALA A 258 2.80 -22.26 15.66
N GLY A 259 1.64 -22.64 15.10
CA GLY A 259 0.96 -23.89 15.38
C GLY A 259 1.66 -25.13 14.81
N LYS A 260 2.54 -25.02 13.81
CA LYS A 260 3.22 -26.18 13.19
C LYS A 260 4.06 -27.01 14.16
N HIS A 261 4.56 -26.37 15.22
CA HIS A 261 5.34 -27.03 16.27
C HIS A 261 4.49 -27.51 17.45
N THR A 262 3.17 -27.26 17.41
CA THR A 262 2.25 -27.72 18.45
C THR A 262 1.76 -29.12 18.10
N VAL A 263 2.15 -30.12 18.89
CA VAL A 263 1.55 -31.45 18.80
C VAL A 263 0.14 -31.36 19.40
N ARG A 264 -0.87 -31.67 18.59
CA ARG A 264 -2.24 -31.77 19.10
C ARG A 264 -2.31 -32.96 20.06
N PRO A 265 -2.62 -32.77 21.35
CA PRO A 265 -2.81 -33.91 22.24
C PRO A 265 -3.97 -34.75 21.70
N PHE A 266 -3.72 -36.03 21.46
CA PHE A 266 -4.78 -37.00 21.26
C PHE A 266 -5.18 -37.52 22.64
N ILE A 267 -6.48 -37.72 22.88
CA ILE A 267 -6.92 -38.45 24.07
C ILE A 267 -6.74 -39.92 23.77
N THR A 268 -5.57 -40.46 24.10
CA THR A 268 -5.37 -41.90 24.20
C THR A 268 -5.77 -42.35 25.61
N HIS A 269 -6.60 -43.39 25.71
CA HIS A 269 -7.00 -44.01 26.99
C HIS A 269 -7.64 -43.08 28.06
N LYS A 270 -8.55 -42.17 27.65
CA LYS A 270 -9.27 -41.25 28.57
C LYS A 270 -8.32 -40.41 29.44
N LYS A 271 -7.16 -40.01 28.92
CA LYS A 271 -6.26 -39.04 29.56
C LYS A 271 -5.70 -38.09 28.51
N CYS A 272 -5.56 -36.83 28.87
CA CYS A 272 -4.85 -35.86 28.04
C CYS A 272 -3.35 -36.19 28.01
N GLU A 273 -2.74 -36.30 26.83
CA GLU A 273 -1.29 -36.58 26.70
C GLU A 273 -0.38 -35.44 27.18
N VAL A 274 -0.91 -34.22 27.33
CA VAL A 274 -0.14 -33.04 27.76
C VAL A 274 -0.25 -32.77 29.26
N CYS A 275 -1.44 -32.94 29.86
CA CYS A 275 -1.63 -32.68 31.29
C CYS A 275 -1.97 -33.93 32.13
N HIS A 276 -2.09 -35.10 31.49
CA HIS A 276 -2.41 -36.39 32.11
C HIS A 276 -3.70 -36.46 32.94
N ALA A 277 -4.53 -35.41 32.90
CA ALA A 277 -5.86 -35.40 33.49
C ALA A 277 -6.79 -36.37 32.76
N LYS A 278 -7.66 -37.05 33.52
CA LYS A 278 -8.71 -37.93 32.98
C LYS A 278 -9.87 -37.13 32.40
#